data_AF-A0A8J2VR07-F1
#
_entry.id   AF-A0A8J2VR07-F1
#
_cell.length_a   1.000
_cell.length_b   1.000
_cell.length_c   1.000
_cell.angle_alpha   90.00
_cell.angle_beta   90.00
_cell.angle_gamma   90.00
#
_symmetry.space_group_name_H-M   'P 1'
#
loop_
_entity.id
_entity.type
_entity.pdbx_description
1 polymer ?
#
loop_
_entity_poly.entity_id
_entity_poly.type
_entity_poly.pdbx_seq_one_letter_code
_entity_poly.pdbx_strand_id
1 'polypeptide(L)'
;MYYIIVTESESPGETSCKIKGLTNAEVDILESYCKERQVTYLNLKEFFEADIQGVQVLNIICGVLGYQILTQSMAIEDNYIGGRKIKVQKLVWMMYK
;
A
#
# COMPACT_ATOMS: atom_id res chain seq x y z
N MET A 1 4.10 -17.31 11.33
CA MET A 1 3.31 -16.87 10.18
C MET A 1 2.81 -15.47 10.49
N TYR A 2 3.44 -14.48 9.87
CA TYR A 2 3.21 -13.06 10.06
C TYR A 2 2.49 -12.52 8.82
N TYR A 3 1.49 -11.66 9.02
CA TYR A 3 0.62 -11.21 7.94
C TYR A 3 0.67 -9.69 7.82
N ILE A 4 0.67 -9.23 6.58
CA ILE A 4 0.50 -7.82 6.25
C ILE A 4 -0.61 -7.65 5.23
N ILE A 5 -1.14 -6.43 5.17
CA ILE A 5 -2.12 -6.04 4.18
C ILE A 5 -1.54 -4.87 3.38
N VAL A 6 -1.52 -5.02 2.06
CA VAL A 6 -1.17 -3.96 1.12
C VAL A 6 -2.46 -3.52 0.42
N THR A 7 -2.71 -2.23 0.35
CA THR A 7 -3.88 -1.65 -0.31
C THR A 7 -3.43 -0.55 -1.25
N GLU A 8 -3.65 -0.72 -2.54
CA GLU A 8 -3.53 0.35 -3.53
C GLU A 8 -4.89 1.03 -3.66
N SER A 9 -4.92 2.35 -3.52
CA SER A 9 -6.10 3.16 -3.80
C SER A 9 -5.87 3.95 -5.09
N GLU A 10 -6.75 3.76 -6.06
CA GLU A 10 -6.72 4.49 -7.32
C GLU A 10 -7.81 5.56 -7.29
N SER A 11 -7.38 6.83 -7.41
CA SER A 11 -8.26 7.99 -7.54
C SER A 11 -7.91 8.77 -8.81
N PRO A 12 -8.80 9.64 -9.33
CA PRO A 12 -8.49 10.43 -10.51
C PRO A 12 -7.28 11.34 -10.30
N GLY A 13 -6.13 10.94 -10.83
CA GLY A 13 -4.88 11.71 -10.81
C GLY A 13 -3.86 11.27 -9.75
N GLU A 14 -4.18 10.31 -8.88
CA GLU A 14 -3.28 9.89 -7.80
C GLU A 14 -3.45 8.41 -7.44
N THR A 15 -2.33 7.73 -7.24
CA THR A 15 -2.25 6.34 -6.77
C THR A 15 -1.41 6.31 -5.50
N SER A 16 -1.97 5.82 -4.41
CA SER A 16 -1.25 5.61 -3.16
C SER A 16 -1.34 4.16 -2.71
N CYS A 17 -0.29 3.71 -2.02
CA CYS A 17 -0.21 2.36 -1.47
C CYS A 17 -0.02 2.38 0.03
N LYS A 18 -0.97 1.76 0.73
CA LYS A 18 -1.01 1.62 2.18
C LYS A 18 -0.62 0.22 2.59
N ILE A 19 0.25 0.12 3.59
CA ILE A 19 0.76 -1.15 4.12
C ILE A 19 0.51 -1.17 5.63
N LYS A 20 -0.17 -2.22 6.09
CA LYS A 20 -0.49 -2.45 7.50
C LYS A 20 0.20 -3.69 8.01
N GLY A 21 0.67 -3.59 9.25
CA GLY A 21 1.25 -4.70 9.99
C GLY A 21 2.72 -4.95 9.68
N LEU A 22 3.49 -3.95 9.24
CA LEU A 22 4.96 -4.09 9.13
C LEU A 22 5.62 -3.98 10.51
N THR A 23 6.78 -4.61 10.66
CA THR A 23 7.68 -4.35 11.80
C THR A 23 8.45 -3.04 11.62
N ASN A 24 8.95 -2.45 12.71
CA ASN A 24 9.74 -1.21 12.63
C ASN A 24 10.95 -1.32 11.68
N ALA A 25 11.65 -2.46 11.71
CA ALA A 25 12.80 -2.68 10.83
C ALA A 25 12.41 -2.74 9.34
N GLU A 26 11.24 -3.28 9.02
CA GLU A 26 10.73 -3.32 7.65
C GLU A 26 10.26 -1.93 7.18
N VAL A 27 9.69 -1.14 8.10
CA VAL A 27 9.36 0.27 7.86
C VAL A 27 10.62 1.08 7.55
N ASP A 28 11.71 0.90 8.29
CA ASP A 28 12.99 1.60 8.05
C ASP A 28 13.55 1.32 6.65
N ILE A 29 13.38 0.09 6.15
CA ILE A 29 13.77 -0.29 4.77
C ILE A 29 12.92 0.45 3.74
N LEU A 30 11.60 0.50 3.93
CA LEU A 30 10.70 1.22 3.03
C LEU A 30 10.92 2.73 3.06
N GLU A 31 11.20 3.31 4.23
CA GLU A 31 11.57 4.72 4.32
C GLU A 31 12.85 5.01 3.55
N SER A 32 13.87 4.17 3.69
CA SER A 32 15.13 4.32 2.98
C SER A 32 14.91 4.26 1.46
N TYR A 33 14.12 3.30 1.00
CA TYR A 33 13.73 3.19 -0.41
C TYR A 33 13.00 4.44 -0.92
N CYS A 34 12.04 4.96 -0.15
CA CYS A 34 11.28 6.14 -0.55
C CYS A 34 12.16 7.40 -0.58
N LYS A 35 13.05 7.56 0.40
CA LYS A 35 14.03 8.66 0.45
C LYS A 35 14.97 8.64 -0.76
N GLU A 36 15.53 7.47 -1.10
CA GLU A 36 16.43 7.32 -2.25
C GLU A 36 15.78 7.68 -3.58
N ARG A 37 14.48 7.41 -3.72
CA ARG A 37 13.72 7.63 -4.96
C ARG A 37 12.91 8.91 -4.97
N GLN A 38 13.01 9.73 -3.92
CA GLN A 38 12.23 10.96 -3.74
C GLN A 38 10.71 10.71 -3.84
N VAL A 39 10.27 9.56 -3.31
CA VAL A 39 8.86 9.20 -3.21
C VAL A 39 8.29 9.83 -1.95
N THR A 40 7.16 10.52 -2.09
CA THR A 40 6.40 11.01 -0.94
C THR A 40 5.82 9.82 -0.16
N TYR A 41 6.00 9.83 1.15
CA TYR A 41 5.49 8.79 2.03
C TYR A 41 5.04 9.37 3.37
N LEU A 42 4.16 8.63 4.03
CA LEU A 42 3.61 8.91 5.34
C LEU A 42 3.78 7.67 6.22
N ASN A 43 4.52 7.82 7.31
CA ASN A 43 4.69 6.77 8.31
C ASN A 43 3.88 7.12 9.57
N LEU A 44 2.80 6.38 9.80
CA LEU A 44 1.99 6.47 11.02
C LEU A 44 2.09 5.17 11.81
N LYS A 45 1.78 5.25 13.10
CA LYS A 45 1.82 4.09 14.02
C LYS A 45 1.03 2.87 13.52
N GLU A 46 -0.01 3.10 12.72
CA GLU A 46 -0.93 2.06 12.25
C GLU A 46 -0.62 1.55 10.84
N PHE A 47 0.04 2.36 10.01
CA PHE A 47 0.30 2.03 8.62
C PHE A 47 1.43 2.88 8.03
N PHE A 48 2.08 2.32 7.01
CA PHE A 48 2.94 3.03 6.10
C PHE A 48 2.17 3.32 4.81
N GLU A 49 2.26 4.53 4.27
CA GLU A 49 1.64 4.91 3.00
C GLU A 49 2.66 5.60 2.10
N ALA A 50 2.68 5.26 0.82
CA ALA A 50 3.57 5.89 -0.16
C ALA A 50 2.86 6.15 -1.48
N ASP A 51 3.21 7.26 -2.12
CA ASP A 51 2.61 7.73 -3.38
C ASP A 51 3.27 7.05 -4.58
N ILE A 52 3.14 5.73 -4.61
CA ILE A 52 3.67 4.84 -5.66
C ILE A 52 2.65 3.75 -6.00
N GLN A 53 2.82 3.18 -7.19
CA GLN A 53 2.00 2.07 -7.65
C GLN A 53 2.21 0.80 -6.82
N GLY A 54 1.15 0.03 -6.65
CA GLY A 54 1.09 -1.21 -5.89
C GLY A 54 2.07 -2.24 -6.40
N VAL A 55 2.27 -2.33 -7.72
CA VAL A 55 3.27 -3.23 -8.30
C VAL A 55 4.69 -2.89 -7.81
N GLN A 56 5.02 -1.61 -7.64
CA GLN A 56 6.33 -1.19 -7.13
C GLN A 56 6.49 -1.57 -5.65
N VAL A 57 5.45 -1.34 -4.84
CA VAL A 57 5.42 -1.76 -3.43
C VAL A 57 5.55 -3.27 -3.29
N LEU A 58 4.80 -4.04 -4.07
CA LEU A 58 4.83 -5.50 -4.08
C LEU A 58 6.22 -6.02 -4.47
N ASN A 59 6.90 -5.40 -5.43
CA ASN A 59 8.27 -5.79 -5.80
C ASN A 59 9.26 -5.67 -4.62
N ILE A 60 9.12 -4.63 -3.78
CA ILE A 60 9.96 -4.45 -2.59
C ILE A 60 9.56 -5.45 -1.51
N ILE A 61 8.26 -5.56 -1.24
CA ILE A 61 7.75 -6.43 -0.18
C ILE A 61 8.06 -7.91 -0.47
N CYS A 62 7.88 -8.36 -1.72
CA CYS A 62 8.22 -9.72 -2.12
C CYS A 62 9.73 -9.92 -2.28
N GLY A 63 10.42 -9.00 -2.95
CA GLY A 63 11.82 -9.17 -3.33
C GLY A 63 12.82 -8.88 -2.21
N VAL A 64 12.54 -7.88 -1.37
CA VAL A 64 13.45 -7.43 -0.30
C VAL A 64 13.00 -7.96 1.05
N LEU A 65 11.70 -7.85 1.37
CA LEU A 65 11.18 -8.24 2.68
C LEU A 65 10.79 -9.72 2.75
N GLY A 66 10.70 -10.41 1.62
CA GLY A 66 10.48 -11.85 1.53
C GLY A 66 9.06 -12.32 1.82
N TYR A 67 8.07 -11.43 1.71
CA TYR A 67 6.66 -11.83 1.81
C TYR A 67 6.17 -12.50 0.54
N GLN A 68 5.12 -13.30 0.67
CA GLN A 68 4.42 -13.93 -0.44
C GLN A 68 2.97 -13.45 -0.48
N ILE A 69 2.44 -13.25 -1.69
CA ILE A 69 1.01 -12.92 -1.87
C ILE A 69 0.19 -14.17 -1.50
N LEU A 70 -0.69 -14.03 -0.52
CA LEU A 70 -1.65 -15.07 -0.16
C LEU A 70 -2.90 -14.99 -1.04
N THR A 71 -3.45 -13.78 -1.16
CA THR A 71 -4.67 -13.51 -1.92
C THR A 71 -4.71 -12.06 -2.37
N GLN A 72 -5.44 -11.83 -3.46
CA GLN A 72 -5.77 -10.52 -3.99
C GLN A 72 -7.28 -10.36 -4.04
N SER A 73 -7.77 -9.18 -3.66
CA SER A 73 -9.17 -8.80 -3.78
C SER A 73 -9.28 -7.36 -4.30
N MET A 74 -10.46 -7.01 -4.79
CA MET A 74 -10.79 -5.66 -5.22
C MET A 74 -12.03 -5.18 -4.46
N ALA A 75 -11.96 -3.98 -3.91
CA ALA A 75 -13.08 -3.29 -3.31
C ALA A 75 -13.38 -2.02 -4.10
N ILE A 76 -14.66 -1.77 -4.39
CA ILE A 76 -15.12 -0.52 -5.00
C ILE A 76 -15.95 0.20 -3.96
N GLU A 77 -15.52 1.39 -3.57
CA GLU A 77 -16.22 2.23 -2.62
C GLU A 77 -17.01 3.31 -3.36
N ASP A 78 -18.33 3.31 -3.15
CA ASP A 78 -19.25 4.31 -3.67
C ASP A 78 -19.33 5.49 -2.69
N ASN A 79 -18.67 6.60 -3.01
CA ASN A 79 -18.64 7.81 -2.21
C ASN A 79 -19.55 8.90 -2.80
N TYR A 80 -20.27 9.64 -1.94
CA TYR A 80 -21.07 10.80 -2.35
C TYR A 80 -20.37 12.07 -1.89
N ILE A 81 -19.76 12.80 -2.83
CA ILE A 81 -19.03 14.04 -2.56
C ILE A 81 -19.69 15.18 -3.35
N GLY A 82 -20.16 16.21 -2.65
CA GLY A 82 -20.80 17.38 -3.27
C GLY A 82 -22.04 17.05 -4.13
N GLY A 83 -22.79 16.01 -3.75
CA GLY A 83 -23.96 15.53 -4.51
C GLY A 83 -23.63 14.67 -5.74
N ARG A 84 -22.35 14.39 -6.02
CA ARG A 84 -21.91 13.49 -7.08
C ARG A 84 -21.46 12.16 -6.50
N LYS A 85 -21.81 11.06 -7.20
CA LYS A 85 -21.32 9.72 -6.89
C LYS A 85 -19.94 9.53 -7.52
N ILE A 86 -18.94 9.27 -6.68
CA ILE A 86 -17.57 8.97 -7.06
C ILE A 86 -17.29 7.52 -6.67
N LYS A 87 -16.69 6.76 -7.58
CA LYS A 87 -16.24 5.39 -7.33
C LYS A 87 -14.75 5.41 -7.08
N VAL A 88 -14.32 4.91 -5.93
CA VAL A 88 -12.90 4.70 -5.62
C VAL A 88 -12.62 3.21 -5.69
N GLN A 89 -11.70 2.83 -6.56
CA GLN A 89 -11.27 1.44 -6.68
C GLN A 89 -10.07 1.20 -5.77
N LYS A 90 -10.10 0.09 -5.04
CA LYS A 90 -9.00 -0.35 -4.18
C LYS A 90 -8.63 -1.78 -4.52
N LEU A 91 -7.35 -2.02 -4.75
CA LEU A 91 -6.79 -3.36 -4.82
C LEU A 91 -6.17 -3.70 -3.46
N VAL A 92 -6.47 -4.89 -2.94
CA VAL A 92 -6.02 -5.32 -1.62
C VAL A 92 -5.31 -6.66 -1.75
N TRP A 93 -4.07 -6.72 -1.29
CA TRP A 93 -3.29 -7.94 -1.18
C TRP A 93 -3.09 -8.30 0.29
N MET A 94 -3.46 -9.52 0.65
CA MET A 94 -3.03 -10.12 1.92
C MET A 94 -1.75 -10.89 1.65
N MET A 95 -0.73 -10.69 2.47
CA MET A 95 0.59 -11.29 2.27
C MET A 95 1.07 -11.95 3.56
N TYR A 96 1.89 -12.98 3.43
CA TYR A 96 2.39 -13.75 4.57
C TYR A 96 3.90 -13.99 4.50
N LYS A 97 4.47 -14.23 5.69
CA LYS A 97 5.86 -14.61 5.92
C LYS A 97 5.97 -15.61 7.07
#